data_AF-A0A0S8EQS3-F1
#
_entry.id   AF-A0A0S8EQS3-F1
#
_cell.length_a   1.000
_cell.length_b   1.000
_cell.length_c   1.000
_cell.angle_alpha   90.00
_cell.angle_beta   90.00
_cell.angle_gamma   90.00
#
_symmetry.space_group_name_H-M   'P 1'
#
loop_
_entity.id
_entity.type
_entity.pdbx_description
1 polymer ?
#
loop_
_entity_poly.entity_id
_entity_poly.type
_entity_poly.pdbx_seq_one_letter_code
_entity_poly.pdbx_strand_id
1 'polypeptide(L)'
;MKRAWAGVALLSATWLFGLSYYHAANWLAWGLLLAAGVLVLSGVPVPVPGRKASIAAVLMLVPVTYLAPWPYRAGGLLLIVGLGLQALPTPRRWPGSVGSGATVAGVVLVAQALGMLAYTDWTAHSHDLPRPAAHVLGAFAGWSGIDAASDGSEIALHSMRPVHRLAPTWELLLDPPTLCFIVGGMALLVMAGWARLPREARIGRLVLPVGGLLTSVLVWLPFRAALLMGLYMHRVLRTEYNEELNVMNQFWNVWLLNGLLVVPVLMAWRFARLPVAEATGAPPAKAWRQAAAAALAFAAVAALTVGAFWDPVGERKPGRVVVDEARSDWEPTEKP
;
A
#
# COMPACT_ATOMS: atom_id res chain seq x y z
N MET A 1 -11.44 -2.08 15.89
CA MET A 1 -10.74 -2.30 14.60
C MET A 1 -11.36 -1.52 13.45
N LYS A 2 -12.68 -1.26 13.41
CA LYS A 2 -13.33 -0.49 12.30
C LYS A 2 -12.59 0.81 11.93
N ARG A 3 -12.34 1.68 12.92
CA ARG A 3 -11.56 2.93 12.73
C ARG A 3 -10.17 2.66 12.16
N ALA A 4 -9.45 1.67 12.69
CA ALA A 4 -8.09 1.36 12.26
C ALA A 4 -8.03 0.93 10.78
N TRP A 5 -9.00 0.13 10.32
CA TRP A 5 -9.11 -0.25 8.91
C TRP A 5 -9.42 0.94 7.99
N ALA A 6 -10.28 1.88 8.42
CA ALA A 6 -10.50 3.12 7.69
C ALA A 6 -9.22 3.97 7.62
N GLY A 7 -8.48 4.05 8.72
CA GLY A 7 -7.18 4.73 8.77
C GLY A 7 -6.17 4.13 7.80
N VAL A 8 -6.02 2.80 7.76
CA VAL A 8 -5.15 2.11 6.79
C VAL A 8 -5.60 2.38 5.36
N ALA A 9 -6.90 2.37 5.07
CA ALA A 9 -7.42 2.66 3.73
C ALA A 9 -7.09 4.10 3.28
N LEU A 10 -7.24 5.08 4.17
CA LEU A 10 -6.83 6.47 3.91
C LEU A 10 -5.33 6.57 3.62
N LEU A 11 -4.49 5.88 4.40
CA LEU A 11 -3.05 5.83 4.15
C LEU A 11 -2.71 5.13 2.82
N SER A 12 -3.38 4.02 2.49
CA SER A 12 -3.24 3.36 1.18
C SER A 12 -3.57 4.30 0.02
N ALA A 13 -4.63 5.11 0.19
CA ALA A 13 -5.05 6.07 -0.82
C ALA A 13 -4.04 7.20 -1.06
N THR A 14 -3.22 7.55 -0.06
CA THR A 14 -2.21 8.61 -0.21
C THR A 14 -1.24 8.31 -1.35
N TRP A 15 -0.88 7.04 -1.58
CA TRP A 15 0.14 6.68 -2.57
C TRP A 15 -0.22 7.12 -3.99
N LEU A 16 -1.49 7.03 -4.40
CA LEU A 16 -1.89 7.47 -5.75
C LEU A 16 -1.91 8.99 -5.93
N PHE A 17 -2.01 9.75 -4.84
CA PHE A 17 -1.96 11.22 -4.89
C PHE A 17 -0.54 11.77 -4.70
N GLY A 18 0.30 11.03 -3.98
CA GLY A 18 1.68 11.43 -3.68
C GLY A 18 2.70 10.93 -4.70
N LEU A 19 2.45 9.77 -5.32
CA LEU A 19 3.22 9.30 -6.44
C LEU A 19 2.55 9.80 -7.72
N SER A 20 3.33 10.35 -8.64
CA SER A 20 2.85 10.76 -9.96
C SER A 20 2.57 9.54 -10.87
N TYR A 21 2.01 8.47 -10.30
CA TYR A 21 1.93 7.14 -10.91
C TYR A 21 0.94 7.10 -12.08
N TYR A 22 -0.22 7.75 -11.92
CA TYR A 22 -1.23 7.88 -12.99
C TYR A 22 -1.49 9.33 -13.40
N HIS A 23 -1.31 10.27 -12.49
CA HIS A 23 -1.60 11.70 -12.67
C HIS A 23 -0.54 12.50 -11.92
N ALA A 24 -0.39 13.79 -12.23
CA ALA A 24 0.50 14.68 -11.48
C ALA A 24 0.16 14.65 -9.97
N ALA A 25 1.19 14.63 -9.13
CA ALA A 25 1.02 14.58 -7.69
C ALA A 25 0.13 15.72 -7.17
N ASN A 26 -0.91 15.36 -6.42
CA ASN A 26 -1.79 16.30 -5.74
C ASN A 26 -1.45 16.34 -4.26
N TRP A 27 -0.48 17.20 -3.92
CA TRP A 27 0.06 17.34 -2.56
C TRP A 27 -0.99 17.72 -1.52
N LEU A 28 -2.03 18.45 -1.91
CA LEU A 28 -3.12 18.83 -1.02
C LEU A 28 -3.96 17.61 -0.63
N ALA A 29 -4.44 16.85 -1.62
CA ALA A 29 -5.21 15.63 -1.38
C ALA A 29 -4.38 14.60 -0.60
N TRP A 30 -3.10 14.46 -0.97
CA TRP A 30 -2.13 13.62 -0.28
C TRP A 30 -2.01 14.01 1.21
N GLY A 31 -1.76 15.28 1.51
CA GLY A 31 -1.59 15.78 2.88
C GLY A 31 -2.86 15.65 3.73
N LEU A 32 -4.04 15.91 3.13
CA LEU A 32 -5.33 15.76 3.81
C LEU A 32 -5.63 14.30 4.16
N LEU A 33 -5.40 13.37 3.24
CA LEU A 33 -5.58 11.94 3.48
C LEU A 33 -4.59 11.40 4.52
N LEU A 34 -3.34 11.87 4.47
CA LEU A 34 -2.31 11.53 5.46
C LEU A 34 -2.72 11.98 6.86
N ALA A 35 -3.11 13.25 7.01
CA ALA A 35 -3.57 13.81 8.28
C ALA A 35 -4.83 13.09 8.78
N ALA A 36 -5.80 12.85 7.91
CA ALA A 36 -7.02 12.10 8.26
C ALA A 36 -6.69 10.66 8.71
N GLY A 37 -5.78 9.97 8.01
CA GLY A 37 -5.30 8.63 8.38
C GLY A 37 -4.69 8.61 9.79
N VAL A 38 -3.79 9.57 10.10
CA VAL A 38 -3.18 9.72 11.42
C VAL A 38 -4.24 9.97 12.51
N LEU A 39 -5.19 10.88 12.25
CA LEU A 39 -6.26 11.22 13.20
C LEU A 39 -7.20 10.03 13.43
N VAL A 40 -7.58 9.30 12.39
CA VAL A 40 -8.46 8.12 12.50
C VAL A 40 -7.76 6.96 13.23
N LEU A 41 -6.43 6.87 13.13
CA LEU A 41 -5.60 5.92 13.88
C LEU A 41 -5.27 6.37 15.30
N SER A 42 -5.61 7.61 15.68
CA SER A 42 -5.43 8.08 17.04
C SER A 42 -6.26 7.22 18.01
N GLY A 43 -5.63 6.82 19.12
CA GLY A 43 -6.25 5.93 20.11
C GLY A 43 -6.22 4.44 19.76
N VAL A 44 -5.58 4.01 18.66
CA VAL A 44 -5.18 2.61 18.49
C VAL A 44 -4.10 2.31 19.54
N PRO A 45 -4.31 1.34 20.45
CA PRO A 45 -3.33 1.03 21.47
C PRO A 45 -2.13 0.32 20.84
N VAL A 46 -0.97 0.96 20.90
CA VAL A 46 0.33 0.42 20.49
C VAL A 46 1.22 0.35 21.72
N PRO A 47 2.09 -0.68 21.83
CA PRO A 47 3.13 -0.70 22.84
C PRO A 47 4.03 0.53 22.66
N VAL A 48 3.96 1.44 23.62
CA VAL A 48 4.80 2.64 23.64
C VAL A 48 6.18 2.25 24.20
N PRO A 49 7.27 2.43 23.43
CA PRO A 49 8.60 2.21 23.96
C PRO A 49 8.92 3.24 25.06
N GLY A 50 9.71 2.83 26.06
CA GLY A 50 10.16 3.75 27.10
C GLY A 50 10.91 4.96 26.53
N ARG A 51 10.96 6.07 27.28
CA ARG A 51 11.54 7.35 26.82
C ARG A 51 12.93 7.22 26.19
N LYS A 52 13.84 6.46 26.81
CA LYS A 52 15.19 6.23 26.30
C LYS A 52 15.19 5.50 24.96
N ALA A 53 14.35 4.47 24.82
CA ALA A 53 14.21 3.70 23.58
C ALA A 53 13.57 4.54 22.47
N SER A 54 12.59 5.39 22.81
CA SER A 54 11.99 6.34 21.87
C SER A 54 13.02 7.34 21.34
N ILE A 55 13.86 7.91 22.21
CA ILE A 55 14.93 8.84 21.79
C ILE A 55 15.94 8.13 20.88
N ALA A 56 16.39 6.92 21.25
CA ALA A 56 17.32 6.15 20.42
C ALA A 56 16.72 5.82 19.04
N ALA A 57 15.45 5.41 18.99
CA ALA A 57 14.74 5.13 17.75
C ALA A 57 14.60 6.37 16.86
N VAL A 58 14.30 7.54 17.45
CA VAL A 58 14.25 8.82 16.72
C VAL A 58 15.61 9.13 16.10
N LEU A 59 16.70 9.06 16.88
CA LEU A 59 18.05 9.32 16.38
C LEU A 59 18.44 8.40 15.22
N MET A 60 18.04 7.12 15.30
CA MET A 60 18.26 6.12 14.25
C MET A 60 17.40 6.38 12.99
N LEU A 61 16.19 6.93 13.13
CA LEU A 61 15.30 7.19 12.00
C LEU A 61 15.66 8.45 11.20
N VAL A 62 16.32 9.44 11.83
CA VAL A 62 16.69 10.71 11.18
C VAL A 62 17.49 10.51 9.88
N PRO A 63 18.62 9.77 9.84
CA PRO A 63 19.41 9.66 8.60
C PRO A 63 18.62 8.96 7.49
N VAL A 64 17.89 7.90 7.83
CA VAL A 64 17.05 7.16 6.86
C VAL A 64 15.96 8.05 6.27
N THR A 65 15.29 8.82 7.13
CA THR A 65 14.19 9.71 6.73
C THR A 65 14.69 10.88 5.88
N TYR A 66 15.91 11.36 6.18
CA TYR A 66 16.55 12.43 5.41
C TYR A 66 16.89 11.99 3.99
N LEU A 67 17.40 10.76 3.81
CA LEU A 67 17.81 10.23 2.51
C LEU A 67 16.63 9.81 1.62
N ALA A 68 15.50 9.39 2.21
CA ALA A 68 14.36 8.92 1.43
C ALA A 68 13.71 10.05 0.57
N PRO A 69 13.34 9.80 -0.70
CA PRO A 69 12.60 10.76 -1.51
C PRO A 69 11.17 10.99 -0.98
N TRP A 70 10.54 12.09 -1.38
CA TRP A 70 9.09 12.22 -1.22
C TRP A 70 8.37 11.34 -2.27
N PRO A 71 7.24 10.70 -1.93
CA PRO A 71 6.52 10.71 -0.65
C PRO A 71 7.03 9.71 0.40
N TYR A 72 8.00 8.85 0.06
CA TYR A 72 8.51 7.75 0.91
C TYR A 72 9.01 8.20 2.30
N ARG A 73 9.55 9.41 2.44
CA ARG A 73 10.00 9.94 3.74
C ARG A 73 8.88 10.21 4.74
N ALA A 74 7.63 10.29 4.31
CA ALA A 74 6.50 10.62 5.19
C ALA A 74 6.33 9.61 6.33
N GLY A 75 6.55 8.32 6.06
CA GLY A 75 6.49 7.27 7.09
C GLY A 75 7.53 7.48 8.20
N GLY A 76 8.77 7.78 7.83
CA GLY A 76 9.85 8.09 8.77
C GLY A 76 9.58 9.36 9.60
N LEU A 77 9.09 10.42 8.97
CA LEU A 77 8.72 11.66 9.66
C LEU A 77 7.60 11.43 10.68
N LEU A 78 6.57 10.65 10.33
CA LEU A 78 5.48 10.33 11.25
C LEU A 78 5.94 9.47 12.42
N LEU A 79 6.89 8.55 12.22
CA LEU A 79 7.52 7.81 13.32
C LEU A 79 8.29 8.74 14.26
N ILE A 80 9.09 9.67 13.71
CA ILE A 80 9.85 10.64 14.50
C ILE A 80 8.91 11.51 15.33
N VAL A 81 7.87 12.08 14.71
CA VAL A 81 6.86 12.91 15.39
C VAL A 81 6.09 12.10 16.42
N GLY A 82 5.64 10.89 16.07
CA GLY A 82 4.87 10.03 16.95
C GLY A 82 5.63 9.62 18.21
N LEU A 83 6.88 9.16 18.05
CA LEU A 83 7.76 8.80 19.17
C LEU A 83 8.17 10.03 19.99
N GLY A 84 8.41 11.17 19.34
CA GLY A 84 8.72 12.43 20.02
C GLY A 84 7.58 12.91 20.91
N LEU A 85 6.34 12.91 20.39
CA LEU A 85 5.14 13.26 21.16
C LEU A 85 4.91 12.31 22.34
N GLN A 86 5.21 11.02 22.20
CA GLN A 86 5.10 10.03 23.27
C GLN A 86 6.22 10.17 24.33
N ALA A 87 7.39 10.68 23.96
CA ALA A 87 8.52 10.88 24.88
C ALA A 87 8.40 12.17 25.72
N LEU A 88 7.56 13.11 25.30
CA LEU A 88 7.31 14.37 26.01
C LEU A 88 6.42 14.15 27.23
N PRO A 89 6.81 14.63 28.43
CA PRO A 89 5.98 14.58 29.63
C PRO A 89 4.85 15.61 29.52
N THR A 90 3.81 15.29 28.75
CA THR A 90 2.64 16.16 28.57
C THR A 90 1.52 15.76 29.53
N PRO A 91 0.93 16.72 30.29
CA PRO A 91 -0.14 16.41 31.25
C PRO A 91 -1.49 16.11 30.56
N ARG A 92 -1.63 16.42 29.27
CA ARG A 92 -2.87 16.22 28.50
C ARG A 92 -2.86 14.86 27.79
N ARG A 93 -4.03 14.23 27.64
CA ARG A 93 -4.16 12.91 26.99
C ARG A 93 -4.12 12.96 25.45
N TRP A 94 -4.45 14.11 24.85
CA TRP A 94 -4.56 14.23 23.39
C TRP A 94 -3.22 14.12 22.63
N PRO A 95 -2.08 14.69 23.11
CA PRO A 95 -0.80 14.57 22.40
C PRO A 95 -0.32 13.12 22.36
N GLY A 96 -0.55 12.35 23.43
CA GLY A 96 -0.25 10.92 23.46
C GLY A 96 -1.12 10.12 22.47
N SER A 97 -2.41 10.47 22.34
CA SER A 97 -3.31 9.83 21.37
C SER A 97 -2.90 10.09 19.92
N VAL A 98 -2.59 11.36 19.59
CA VAL A 98 -2.08 11.75 18.27
C VAL A 98 -0.72 11.14 18.01
N GLY A 99 0.17 11.14 19.00
CA GLY A 99 1.47 10.47 18.93
C GLY A 99 1.35 8.98 18.66
N SER A 100 0.39 8.28 19.27
CA SER A 100 0.10 6.86 18.97
C SER A 100 -0.36 6.68 17.53
N GLY A 101 -1.31 7.52 17.08
CA GLY A 101 -1.81 7.50 15.69
C GLY A 101 -0.69 7.75 14.68
N ALA A 102 0.20 8.71 14.93
CA ALA A 102 1.35 9.02 14.10
C ALA A 102 2.35 7.85 14.04
N THR A 103 2.63 7.20 15.18
CA THR A 103 3.49 6.01 15.19
C THR A 103 2.89 4.85 14.40
N VAL A 104 1.59 4.56 14.56
CA VAL A 104 0.91 3.51 13.76
C VAL A 104 0.97 3.85 12.28
N ALA A 105 0.59 5.08 11.93
CA ALA A 105 0.56 5.55 10.55
C ALA A 105 1.96 5.49 9.92
N GLY A 106 3.00 5.89 10.66
CA GLY A 106 4.38 5.81 10.23
C GLY A 106 4.83 4.38 9.92
N VAL A 107 4.55 3.40 10.81
CA VAL A 107 4.87 1.98 10.52
C VAL A 107 4.08 1.48 9.31
N VAL A 108 2.79 1.80 9.22
CA VAL A 108 1.94 1.41 8.08
C VAL A 108 2.50 1.97 6.77
N LEU A 109 2.87 3.25 6.74
CA LEU A 109 3.43 3.89 5.54
C LEU A 109 4.80 3.34 5.18
N VAL A 110 5.67 3.03 6.14
CA VAL A 110 6.94 2.36 5.84
C VAL A 110 6.71 0.97 5.24
N ALA A 111 5.74 0.21 5.76
CA ALA A 111 5.39 -1.08 5.17
C ALA A 111 4.82 -0.91 3.76
N GLN A 112 3.92 0.05 3.55
CA GLN A 112 3.36 0.37 2.24
C GLN A 112 4.41 0.86 1.25
N ALA A 113 5.38 1.66 1.69
CA ALA A 113 6.52 2.10 0.89
C ALA A 113 7.30 0.91 0.32
N LEU A 114 7.63 -0.06 1.18
CA LEU A 114 8.29 -1.29 0.76
C LEU A 114 7.40 -2.13 -0.19
N GLY A 115 6.10 -2.18 0.09
CA GLY A 115 5.12 -2.82 -0.79
C GLY A 115 5.07 -2.18 -2.18
N MET A 116 5.10 -0.84 -2.25
CA MET A 116 5.13 -0.10 -3.50
C MET A 116 6.42 -0.34 -4.28
N LEU A 117 7.58 -0.33 -3.61
CA LEU A 117 8.86 -0.61 -4.26
C LEU A 117 8.90 -2.03 -4.84
N ALA A 118 8.43 -3.03 -4.08
CA ALA A 118 8.33 -4.40 -4.55
C ALA A 118 7.33 -4.55 -5.70
N TYR A 119 6.23 -3.80 -5.67
CA TYR A 119 5.25 -3.79 -6.74
C TYR A 119 5.82 -3.22 -8.03
N THR A 120 6.45 -2.05 -7.97
CA THR A 120 7.04 -1.41 -9.15
C THR A 120 8.12 -2.28 -9.77
N ASP A 121 8.98 -2.88 -8.95
CA ASP A 121 10.00 -3.81 -9.41
C ASP A 121 9.37 -5.06 -10.06
N TRP A 122 8.36 -5.66 -9.41
CA TRP A 122 7.65 -6.81 -9.95
C TRP A 122 7.01 -6.50 -11.30
N THR A 123 6.21 -5.43 -11.38
CA THR A 123 5.46 -5.09 -12.60
C THR A 123 6.39 -4.71 -13.73
N ALA A 124 7.52 -4.05 -13.44
CA ALA A 124 8.53 -3.71 -14.45
C ALA A 124 9.15 -4.96 -15.12
N HIS A 125 9.28 -6.07 -14.39
CA HIS A 125 9.79 -7.32 -14.95
C HIS A 125 8.72 -8.18 -15.61
N SER A 126 7.47 -8.12 -15.11
CA SER A 126 6.36 -8.90 -15.62
C SER A 126 5.04 -8.14 -15.40
N HIS A 127 4.55 -7.51 -16.48
CA HIS A 127 3.27 -6.79 -16.48
C HIS A 127 2.07 -7.73 -16.65
N ASP A 128 2.24 -8.82 -17.40
CA ASP A 128 1.15 -9.73 -17.73
C ASP A 128 0.84 -10.71 -16.60
N LEU A 129 -0.44 -11.04 -16.47
CA LEU A 129 -0.90 -12.08 -15.57
C LEU A 129 -0.53 -13.47 -16.11
N PRO A 130 -0.24 -14.44 -15.23
CA PRO A 130 -0.11 -15.82 -15.65
C PRO A 130 -1.44 -16.32 -16.21
N ARG A 131 -1.37 -17.21 -17.23
CA ARG A 131 -2.55 -17.72 -17.96
C ARG A 131 -3.74 -18.16 -17.09
N PRO A 132 -3.54 -18.88 -15.96
CA PRO A 132 -4.68 -19.25 -15.10
C PRO A 132 -5.44 -18.04 -14.56
N ALA A 133 -4.72 -16.97 -14.16
CA ALA A 133 -5.34 -15.75 -13.67
C ALA A 133 -6.06 -14.99 -14.79
N ALA A 134 -5.50 -14.96 -16.00
CA ALA A 134 -6.15 -14.39 -17.18
C ALA A 134 -7.48 -15.09 -17.51
N HIS A 135 -7.52 -16.43 -17.45
CA HIS A 135 -8.77 -17.18 -17.66
C HIS A 135 -9.80 -16.93 -16.56
N VAL A 136 -9.38 -16.81 -15.30
CA VAL A 136 -10.28 -16.42 -14.20
C VAL A 136 -10.89 -15.05 -14.48
N LEU A 137 -10.08 -14.08 -14.91
CA LEU A 137 -10.60 -12.76 -15.29
C LEU A 137 -11.59 -12.83 -16.45
N GLY A 138 -11.29 -13.58 -17.50
CA GLY A 138 -12.20 -13.80 -18.63
C GLY A 138 -13.52 -14.44 -18.20
N ALA A 139 -13.48 -15.44 -17.31
CA ALA A 139 -14.69 -16.07 -16.77
C ALA A 139 -15.55 -15.10 -15.95
N PHE A 140 -14.92 -14.25 -15.14
CA PHE A 140 -15.64 -13.22 -14.37
C PHE A 140 -16.20 -12.11 -15.25
N ALA A 141 -15.51 -11.73 -16.33
CA ALA A 141 -16.06 -10.84 -17.35
C ALA A 141 -17.33 -11.45 -17.99
N GLY A 142 -17.24 -12.72 -18.40
CA GLY A 142 -18.38 -13.51 -18.90
C GLY A 142 -19.55 -13.54 -17.92
N TRP A 143 -19.28 -13.83 -16.65
CA TRP A 143 -20.32 -13.88 -15.61
C TRP A 143 -20.97 -12.52 -15.32
N SER A 144 -20.24 -11.42 -15.53
CA SER A 144 -20.80 -10.07 -15.44
C SER A 144 -21.72 -9.69 -16.62
N GLY A 145 -21.91 -10.59 -17.59
CA GLY A 145 -22.77 -10.39 -18.76
C GLY A 145 -22.03 -9.77 -19.96
N ILE A 146 -20.70 -9.67 -19.91
CA ILE A 146 -19.88 -9.24 -21.05
C ILE A 146 -19.63 -10.48 -21.91
N ASP A 147 -19.90 -10.39 -23.21
CA ASP A 147 -19.49 -11.44 -24.14
C ASP A 147 -17.96 -11.41 -24.28
N ALA A 148 -17.29 -12.25 -23.50
CA ALA A 148 -15.85 -12.22 -23.29
C ALA A 148 -15.21 -13.58 -23.55
N ALA A 149 -14.10 -13.58 -24.27
CA ALA A 149 -13.25 -14.75 -24.47
C ALA A 149 -11.81 -14.44 -24.01
N SER A 150 -11.13 -15.43 -23.44
CA SER A 150 -9.74 -15.28 -22.97
C SER A 150 -8.87 -16.37 -23.58
N ASP A 151 -7.81 -15.99 -24.27
CA ASP A 151 -6.82 -16.92 -24.84
C ASP A 151 -5.57 -17.07 -23.95
N GLY A 152 -5.56 -16.40 -22.80
CA GLY A 152 -4.48 -16.39 -21.82
C GLY A 152 -3.46 -15.27 -22.00
N SER A 153 -3.41 -14.62 -23.17
CA SER A 153 -2.62 -13.41 -23.45
C SER A 153 -3.48 -12.16 -23.58
N GLU A 154 -4.73 -12.32 -24.01
CA GLU A 154 -5.69 -11.25 -24.19
C GLU A 154 -7.06 -11.70 -23.65
N ILE A 155 -7.85 -10.70 -23.25
CA ILE A 155 -9.28 -10.83 -22.98
C ILE A 155 -9.99 -10.06 -24.09
N ALA A 156 -10.58 -10.79 -25.03
CA ALA A 156 -11.40 -10.27 -26.10
C ALA A 156 -12.81 -9.98 -25.56
N LEU A 157 -13.19 -8.72 -25.53
CA LEU A 157 -14.52 -8.25 -25.15
C LEU A 157 -15.29 -7.87 -26.41
N HIS A 158 -16.39 -8.57 -26.67
CA HIS A 158 -17.23 -8.31 -27.82
C HIS A 158 -18.16 -7.12 -27.57
N SER A 159 -18.32 -6.29 -28.60
CA SER A 159 -19.27 -5.18 -28.66
C SER A 159 -19.97 -5.21 -30.02
N MET A 160 -21.06 -4.45 -30.20
CA MET A 160 -21.69 -4.31 -31.52
C MET A 160 -20.79 -3.67 -32.60
N ARG A 161 -19.59 -3.19 -32.23
CA ARG A 161 -18.62 -2.55 -33.13
C ARG A 161 -17.38 -3.47 -33.29
N PRO A 162 -16.14 -3.15 -32.85
CA PRO A 162 -15.04 -4.11 -32.89
C PRO A 162 -15.00 -4.97 -31.62
N VAL A 163 -14.22 -6.05 -31.72
CA VAL A 163 -13.72 -6.79 -30.57
C VAL A 163 -12.65 -5.96 -29.88
N HIS A 164 -12.85 -5.66 -28.59
CA HIS A 164 -11.90 -4.92 -27.78
C HIS A 164 -10.97 -5.91 -27.08
N ARG A 165 -9.68 -5.86 -27.40
CA ARG A 165 -8.67 -6.72 -26.78
C ARG A 165 -8.06 -5.98 -25.60
N LEU A 166 -8.22 -6.54 -24.40
CA LEU A 166 -7.57 -6.05 -23.19
C LEU A 166 -6.48 -7.02 -22.76
N ALA A 167 -5.29 -6.51 -22.47
CA ALA A 167 -4.24 -7.30 -21.83
C ALA A 167 -4.64 -7.61 -20.38
N PRO A 168 -4.56 -8.87 -19.93
CA PRO A 168 -4.78 -9.25 -18.54
C PRO A 168 -3.52 -8.90 -17.73
N THR A 169 -3.43 -7.67 -17.22
CA THR A 169 -2.23 -7.20 -16.49
C THR A 169 -2.41 -7.20 -14.97
N TRP A 170 -1.30 -7.13 -14.24
CA TRP A 170 -1.32 -7.03 -12.77
C TRP A 170 -2.06 -5.79 -12.29
N GLU A 171 -1.99 -4.66 -12.99
CA GLU A 171 -2.65 -3.41 -12.64
C GLU A 171 -4.18 -3.50 -12.79
N LEU A 172 -4.65 -4.30 -13.77
CA LEU A 172 -6.07 -4.60 -13.93
C LEU A 172 -6.59 -5.41 -12.74
N LEU A 173 -5.83 -6.40 -12.26
CA LEU A 173 -6.25 -7.27 -11.16
C LEU A 173 -6.03 -6.63 -9.78
N LEU A 174 -4.83 -6.15 -9.51
CA LEU A 174 -4.33 -5.63 -8.22
C LEU A 174 -3.70 -4.25 -8.41
N ASP A 175 -4.43 -3.21 -8.01
CA ASP A 175 -3.93 -1.83 -8.04
C ASP A 175 -3.08 -1.46 -6.81
N PRO A 176 -2.25 -0.41 -6.93
CA PRO A 176 -1.42 0.09 -5.84
C PRO A 176 -2.16 0.33 -4.50
N PRO A 177 -3.36 0.93 -4.46
CA PRO A 177 -4.08 1.11 -3.19
C PRO A 177 -4.47 -0.21 -2.52
N THR A 178 -4.89 -1.21 -3.29
CA THR A 178 -5.29 -2.51 -2.74
C THR A 178 -4.08 -3.25 -2.18
N LEU A 179 -2.95 -3.22 -2.88
CA LEU A 179 -1.70 -3.75 -2.35
C LEU A 179 -1.29 -3.02 -1.06
N CYS A 180 -1.29 -1.68 -1.06
CA CYS A 180 -0.98 -0.89 0.12
C CYS A 180 -1.93 -1.20 1.28
N PHE A 181 -3.20 -1.49 0.99
CA PHE A 181 -4.17 -1.90 2.01
C PHE A 181 -3.86 -3.27 2.60
N ILE A 182 -3.45 -4.24 1.78
CA ILE A 182 -2.98 -5.55 2.25
C ILE A 182 -1.74 -5.39 3.14
N VAL A 183 -0.69 -4.74 2.63
CA VAL A 183 0.59 -4.60 3.34
C VAL A 183 0.46 -3.77 4.61
N GLY A 184 -0.22 -2.62 4.52
CA GLY A 184 -0.52 -1.78 5.68
C GLY A 184 -1.43 -2.47 6.70
N GLY A 185 -2.40 -3.26 6.22
CA GLY A 185 -3.30 -4.05 7.04
C GLY A 185 -2.59 -5.15 7.82
N MET A 186 -1.66 -5.85 7.17
CA MET A 186 -0.80 -6.85 7.82
C MET A 186 0.09 -6.19 8.87
N ALA A 187 0.72 -5.05 8.57
CA ALA A 187 1.53 -4.30 9.53
C ALA A 187 0.71 -3.89 10.76
N LEU A 188 -0.51 -3.39 10.55
CA LEU A 188 -1.45 -3.06 11.63
C LEU A 188 -1.81 -4.30 12.48
N LEU A 189 -2.15 -5.43 11.84
CA LEU A 189 -2.49 -6.66 12.55
C LEU A 189 -1.31 -7.19 13.38
N VAL A 190 -0.11 -7.18 12.82
CA VAL A 190 1.11 -7.59 13.53
C VAL A 190 1.37 -6.69 14.73
N MET A 191 1.32 -5.36 14.56
CA MET A 191 1.50 -4.41 15.66
C MET A 191 0.46 -4.59 16.77
N ALA A 192 -0.83 -4.63 16.39
CA ALA A 192 -1.92 -4.77 17.35
C ALA A 192 -1.93 -6.16 18.00
N GLY A 193 -1.51 -7.21 17.29
CA GLY A 193 -1.28 -8.54 17.85
C GLY A 193 -0.11 -8.55 18.82
N TRP A 194 0.97 -7.83 18.52
CA TRP A 194 2.11 -7.66 19.44
C TRP A 194 1.71 -6.96 20.73
N ALA A 195 0.79 -6.01 20.65
CA ALA A 195 0.26 -5.24 21.76
C ALA A 195 -0.67 -6.04 22.68
N ARG A 196 -1.50 -6.92 22.10
CA ARG A 196 -2.67 -7.50 22.79
C ARG A 196 -2.54 -8.99 23.08
N LEU A 197 -1.75 -9.73 22.30
CA LEU A 197 -1.73 -11.18 22.38
C LEU A 197 -0.56 -11.69 23.23
N PRO A 198 -0.79 -12.74 24.05
CA PRO A 198 0.27 -13.38 24.82
C PRO A 198 1.32 -13.97 23.87
N ARG A 199 2.58 -13.91 24.30
CA ARG A 199 3.76 -14.22 23.46
C ARG A 199 3.70 -15.62 22.84
N GLU A 200 3.22 -16.59 23.60
CA GLU A 200 3.19 -18.01 23.22
C GLU A 200 2.15 -18.33 22.14
N ALA A 201 1.01 -17.63 22.14
CA ALA A 201 -0.09 -17.89 21.21
C ALA A 201 -0.17 -16.85 20.07
N ARG A 202 0.77 -15.90 20.00
CA ARG A 202 0.67 -14.73 19.11
C ARG A 202 0.57 -15.11 17.63
N ILE A 203 1.46 -16.00 17.17
CA ILE A 203 1.52 -16.40 15.76
C ILE A 203 0.22 -17.11 15.39
N GLY A 204 -0.17 -18.14 16.15
CA GLY A 204 -1.41 -18.89 15.89
C GLY A 204 -2.66 -18.02 15.89
N ARG A 205 -2.75 -17.03 16.79
CA ARG A 205 -3.89 -16.10 16.88
C ARG A 205 -3.88 -15.01 15.81
N LEU A 206 -2.76 -14.79 15.10
CA LEU A 206 -2.67 -13.87 13.97
C LEU A 206 -3.03 -14.52 12.63
N VAL A 207 -2.91 -15.85 12.51
CA VAL A 207 -3.23 -16.58 11.27
C VAL A 207 -4.66 -16.29 10.81
N LEU A 208 -5.65 -16.38 11.70
CA LEU A 208 -7.06 -16.17 11.33
C LEU A 208 -7.36 -14.73 10.87
N PRO A 209 -6.95 -13.67 11.59
CA PRO A 209 -7.14 -12.29 11.11
C PRO A 209 -6.40 -11.98 9.81
N VAL A 210 -5.17 -12.48 9.64
CA VAL A 210 -4.38 -12.27 8.42
C VAL A 210 -5.01 -13.03 7.26
N GLY A 211 -5.39 -14.29 7.46
CA GLY A 211 -6.12 -15.08 6.48
C GLY A 211 -7.46 -14.42 6.11
N GLY A 212 -8.19 -13.89 7.09
CA GLY A 212 -9.41 -13.13 6.85
C GLY A 212 -9.21 -11.89 5.97
N LEU A 213 -8.10 -11.15 6.15
CA LEU A 213 -7.73 -10.02 5.29
C LEU A 213 -7.39 -10.49 3.87
N LEU A 214 -6.49 -11.48 3.74
CA LEU A 214 -6.02 -11.96 2.44
C LEU A 214 -7.16 -12.58 1.63
N THR A 215 -7.97 -13.43 2.24
CA THR A 215 -9.14 -14.03 1.58
C THR A 215 -10.17 -12.97 1.19
N SER A 216 -10.39 -11.94 2.03
CA SER A 216 -11.31 -10.85 1.69
C SER A 216 -10.88 -10.13 0.41
N VAL A 217 -9.58 -9.81 0.31
CA VAL A 217 -9.06 -9.14 -0.88
C VAL A 217 -9.04 -10.08 -2.07
N LEU A 218 -8.53 -11.30 -1.92
CA LEU A 218 -8.44 -12.30 -2.99
C LEU A 218 -9.80 -12.57 -3.63
N VAL A 219 -10.85 -12.70 -2.83
CA VAL A 219 -12.23 -12.87 -3.33
C VAL A 219 -12.70 -11.62 -4.06
N TRP A 220 -12.32 -10.42 -3.63
CA TRP A 220 -12.74 -9.16 -4.24
C TRP A 220 -12.05 -8.84 -5.58
N LEU A 221 -10.76 -9.18 -5.75
CA LEU A 221 -9.97 -8.81 -6.95
C LEU A 221 -10.64 -9.17 -8.30
N PRO A 222 -11.18 -10.39 -8.51
CA PRO A 222 -11.82 -10.69 -9.80
C PRO A 222 -13.11 -9.89 -10.03
N PHE A 223 -13.89 -9.61 -8.97
CA PHE A 223 -15.06 -8.73 -9.08
C PHE A 223 -14.66 -7.29 -9.39
N ARG A 224 -13.59 -6.80 -8.77
CA ARG A 224 -13.01 -5.47 -9.06
C ARG A 224 -12.65 -5.35 -10.54
N ALA A 225 -11.92 -6.33 -11.08
CA ALA A 225 -11.54 -6.36 -12.49
C ALA A 225 -12.76 -6.43 -13.41
N ALA A 226 -13.74 -7.30 -13.11
CA ALA A 226 -14.99 -7.39 -13.87
C ALA A 226 -15.78 -6.08 -13.85
N LEU A 227 -15.81 -5.37 -12.72
CA LEU A 227 -16.48 -4.07 -12.61
C LEU A 227 -15.79 -3.01 -13.47
N LEU A 228 -14.46 -2.98 -13.49
CA LEU A 228 -13.69 -2.09 -14.37
C LEU A 228 -13.91 -2.42 -15.86
N MET A 229 -13.93 -3.69 -16.23
CA MET A 229 -14.26 -4.14 -17.59
C MET A 229 -15.71 -3.81 -17.96
N GLY A 230 -16.65 -3.95 -17.03
CA GLY A 230 -18.05 -3.57 -17.22
C GLY A 230 -18.23 -2.07 -17.41
N LEU A 231 -17.54 -1.25 -16.61
CA LEU A 231 -17.53 0.22 -16.78
C LEU A 231 -16.91 0.62 -18.10
N TYR A 232 -15.82 -0.05 -18.52
CA TYR A 232 -15.23 0.14 -19.83
C TYR A 232 -16.24 -0.15 -20.93
N MET A 233 -16.87 -1.32 -20.92
CA MET A 233 -17.86 -1.72 -21.92
C MET A 233 -19.08 -0.80 -21.93
N HIS A 234 -19.56 -0.39 -20.76
CA HIS A 234 -20.66 0.56 -20.64
C HIS A 234 -20.33 1.88 -21.34
N ARG A 235 -19.10 2.38 -21.22
CA ARG A 235 -18.66 3.62 -21.88
C ARG A 235 -18.44 3.45 -23.38
N VAL A 236 -17.85 2.33 -23.80
CA VAL A 236 -17.70 1.96 -25.22
C VAL A 236 -19.07 2.00 -25.92
N LEU A 237 -20.09 1.39 -25.30
CA LEU A 237 -21.44 1.34 -25.86
C LEU A 237 -22.17 2.68 -25.89
N ARG A 238 -21.74 3.65 -25.07
CA ARG A 238 -22.33 5.01 -24.99
C ARG A 238 -21.61 6.07 -25.81
N THR A 239 -20.36 5.82 -26.22
CA THR A 239 -19.62 6.72 -27.10
C THR A 239 -20.32 6.74 -28.46
N GLU A 240 -20.37 7.85 -29.20
CA GLU A 240 -21.04 7.85 -30.52
C GLU A 240 -20.26 7.02 -31.55
N TYR A 241 -20.91 6.63 -32.65
CA TYR A 241 -20.31 5.70 -33.63
C TYR A 241 -19.05 6.27 -34.29
N ASN A 242 -19.04 7.58 -34.55
CA ASN A 242 -17.96 8.25 -35.26
C ASN A 242 -16.93 8.93 -34.33
N GLU A 243 -17.11 8.84 -33.02
CA GLU A 243 -16.20 9.47 -32.05
C GLU A 243 -15.02 8.57 -31.71
N GLU A 244 -13.87 9.19 -31.43
CA GLU A 244 -12.67 8.47 -30.98
C GLU A 244 -12.89 7.84 -29.60
N LEU A 245 -12.48 6.58 -29.45
CA LEU A 245 -12.61 5.81 -28.23
C LEU A 245 -11.56 6.22 -27.18
N ASN A 246 -11.75 7.35 -26.52
CA ASN A 246 -10.93 7.76 -25.37
C ASN A 246 -11.53 7.28 -24.03
N VAL A 247 -11.62 5.96 -23.90
CA VAL A 247 -12.34 5.27 -22.82
C VAL A 247 -11.42 4.46 -21.90
N MET A 248 -10.12 4.73 -21.87
CA MET A 248 -9.16 4.04 -20.97
C MET A 248 -9.01 4.71 -19.61
N ASN A 249 -9.38 5.99 -19.49
CA ASN A 249 -9.11 6.79 -18.30
C ASN A 249 -9.74 6.26 -16.99
N GLN A 250 -10.75 5.38 -17.01
CA GLN A 250 -11.24 4.78 -15.75
C GLN A 250 -10.21 3.86 -15.08
N PHE A 251 -9.36 3.18 -15.84
CA PHE A 251 -8.35 2.28 -15.28
C PHE A 251 -7.30 3.05 -14.47
N TRP A 252 -7.14 4.34 -14.76
CA TRP A 252 -6.13 5.22 -14.16
C TRP A 252 -6.77 6.29 -13.25
N ASN A 253 -8.10 6.27 -13.12
CA ASN A 253 -8.83 7.26 -12.34
C ASN A 253 -8.59 7.02 -10.85
N VAL A 254 -7.79 7.89 -10.24
CA VAL A 254 -7.38 7.81 -8.83
C VAL A 254 -8.58 7.72 -7.88
N TRP A 255 -9.67 8.45 -8.15
CA TRP A 255 -10.87 8.42 -7.30
C TRP A 255 -11.62 7.10 -7.41
N LEU A 256 -11.74 6.55 -8.61
CA LEU A 256 -12.37 5.26 -8.83
C LEU A 256 -11.60 4.14 -8.13
N LEU A 257 -10.28 4.07 -8.32
CA LEU A 257 -9.43 3.05 -7.70
C LEU A 257 -9.51 3.11 -6.16
N ASN A 258 -9.49 4.32 -5.59
CA ASN A 258 -9.69 4.50 -4.15
C ASN A 258 -11.12 4.18 -3.70
N GLY A 259 -12.14 4.47 -4.51
CA GLY A 259 -13.53 4.09 -4.24
C GLY A 259 -13.72 2.58 -4.18
N LEU A 260 -13.02 1.82 -5.04
CA LEU A 260 -13.05 0.36 -5.06
C LEU A 260 -12.43 -0.28 -3.81
N LEU A 261 -11.65 0.47 -3.01
CA LEU A 261 -11.17 0.01 -1.69
C LEU A 261 -12.28 -0.10 -0.64
N VAL A 262 -13.44 0.53 -0.83
CA VAL A 262 -14.52 0.48 0.17
C VAL A 262 -14.93 -0.97 0.46
N VAL A 263 -15.06 -1.80 -0.57
CA VAL A 263 -15.48 -3.20 -0.41
C VAL A 263 -14.48 -4.03 0.43
N PRO A 264 -13.17 -4.09 0.12
CA PRO A 264 -12.22 -4.85 0.93
C PRO A 264 -12.09 -4.29 2.35
N VAL A 265 -12.28 -2.98 2.56
CA VAL A 265 -12.33 -2.39 3.91
C VAL A 265 -13.52 -2.93 4.72
N LEU A 266 -14.71 -2.95 4.12
CA LEU A 266 -15.91 -3.50 4.76
C LEU A 266 -15.77 -4.99 5.06
N MET A 267 -15.17 -5.75 4.15
CA MET A 267 -14.87 -7.17 4.37
C MET A 267 -13.84 -7.37 5.49
N ALA A 268 -12.76 -6.58 5.52
CA ALA A 268 -11.77 -6.61 6.59
C ALA A 268 -12.37 -6.27 7.97
N TRP A 269 -13.36 -5.36 8.02
CA TRP A 269 -14.11 -5.09 9.27
C TRP A 269 -14.83 -6.33 9.82
N ARG A 270 -15.24 -7.24 8.94
CA ARG A 270 -15.99 -8.44 9.30
C ARG A 270 -15.09 -9.64 9.58
N PHE A 271 -14.04 -9.83 8.78
CA PHE A 271 -13.25 -11.06 8.76
C PHE A 271 -11.85 -10.91 9.38
N ALA A 272 -11.26 -9.71 9.38
CA ALA A 272 -9.92 -9.47 9.94
C ALA A 272 -9.99 -8.87 11.36
N ARG A 273 -10.63 -9.62 12.28
CA ARG A 273 -10.82 -9.18 13.68
C ARG A 273 -9.81 -9.86 14.60
N LEU A 274 -9.01 -9.07 15.31
CA LEU A 274 -8.19 -9.57 16.40
C LEU A 274 -9.07 -10.04 17.57
N PRO A 275 -8.79 -11.22 18.16
CA PRO A 275 -9.50 -11.68 19.35
C PRO A 275 -9.25 -10.71 20.51
N VAL A 276 -10.28 -10.51 21.33
CA VAL A 276 -10.14 -9.79 22.60
C VAL A 276 -9.37 -10.71 23.53
N ALA A 277 -8.18 -10.29 23.94
CA ALA A 277 -7.37 -11.01 24.92
C ALA A 277 -7.30 -10.18 26.20
N GLU A 278 -7.44 -10.84 27.34
CA GLU A 278 -7.13 -10.25 28.63
C GLU A 278 -5.65 -9.88 28.67
N ALA A 279 -5.38 -8.64 29.08
CA ALA A 279 -4.04 -8.10 29.15
C ALA A 279 -3.24 -8.84 30.22
N THR A 280 -2.51 -9.87 29.80
CA THR A 280 -1.50 -10.50 30.64
C THR A 280 -0.22 -9.69 30.50
N GLY A 281 0.17 -9.02 31.59
CA GLY A 281 1.39 -8.24 31.65
C GLY A 281 2.60 -9.12 31.36
N ALA A 282 3.20 -8.94 30.18
CA ALA A 282 4.42 -9.67 29.84
C ALA A 282 5.58 -9.15 30.71
N PRO A 283 6.46 -10.02 31.22
CA PRO A 283 7.64 -9.58 31.97
C PRO A 283 8.57 -8.75 31.06
N PRO A 284 9.24 -7.73 31.62
CA PRO A 284 10.11 -6.85 30.83
C PRO A 284 11.25 -7.66 30.19
N ALA A 285 11.46 -7.44 28.89
CA ALA A 285 12.60 -8.02 28.20
C ALA A 285 13.91 -7.42 28.73
N LYS A 286 14.96 -8.26 28.86
CA LYS A 286 16.30 -7.82 29.29
C LYS A 286 16.83 -6.70 28.37
N ALA A 287 17.44 -5.67 28.96
CA ALA A 287 17.87 -4.45 28.26
C ALA A 287 18.79 -4.70 27.04
N TRP A 288 19.71 -5.67 27.13
CA TRP A 288 20.60 -6.01 26.01
C TRP A 288 19.86 -6.59 24.80
N ARG A 289 18.77 -7.35 25.02
CA ARG A 289 17.93 -7.89 23.93
C ARG A 289 17.14 -6.77 23.25
N GLN A 290 16.76 -5.74 24.00
CA GLN A 290 16.10 -4.55 23.44
C GLN A 290 17.07 -3.73 22.59
N ALA A 291 18.31 -3.55 23.07
CA ALA A 291 19.37 -2.88 22.32
C ALA A 291 19.74 -3.65 21.04
N ALA A 292 19.91 -4.97 21.12
CA ALA A 292 20.19 -5.82 19.96
C ALA A 292 19.03 -5.82 18.94
N ALA A 293 17.78 -5.88 19.39
CA ALA A 293 16.62 -5.78 18.51
C ALA A 293 16.53 -4.40 17.82
N ALA A 294 16.82 -3.32 18.55
CA ALA A 294 16.86 -1.97 17.97
C ALA A 294 18.00 -1.82 16.94
N ALA A 295 19.18 -2.35 17.23
CA ALA A 295 20.31 -2.35 16.31
C ALA A 295 20.03 -3.17 15.04
N LEU A 296 19.41 -4.36 15.17
CA LEU A 296 18.99 -5.17 14.03
C LEU A 296 17.91 -4.49 13.19
N ALA A 297 16.93 -3.84 13.84
CA ALA A 297 15.91 -3.06 13.13
C ALA A 297 16.54 -1.89 12.37
N PHE A 298 17.48 -1.17 12.99
CA PHE A 298 18.21 -0.09 12.33
C PHE A 298 19.04 -0.61 11.16
N ALA A 299 19.79 -1.71 11.34
CA ALA A 299 20.59 -2.31 10.27
C ALA A 299 19.71 -2.79 9.11
N ALA A 300 18.56 -3.40 9.39
CA ALA A 300 17.61 -3.84 8.36
C ALA A 300 17.03 -2.65 7.60
N VAL A 301 16.61 -1.59 8.29
CA VAL A 301 16.08 -0.38 7.67
C VAL A 301 17.17 0.34 6.85
N ALA A 302 18.38 0.46 7.38
CA ALA A 302 19.51 1.06 6.67
C ALA A 302 19.88 0.25 5.43
N ALA A 303 19.96 -1.08 5.53
CA ALA A 303 20.23 -1.96 4.40
C ALA A 303 19.13 -1.90 3.33
N LEU A 304 17.86 -1.83 3.74
CA LEU A 304 16.73 -1.63 2.81
C LEU A 304 16.77 -0.26 2.14
N THR A 305 17.12 0.80 2.89
CA THR A 305 17.21 2.17 2.36
C THR A 305 18.35 2.28 1.37
N VAL A 306 19.51 1.69 1.69
CA VAL A 306 20.63 1.58 0.75
C VAL A 306 20.21 0.73 -0.44
N GLY A 307 19.75 -0.50 -0.26
CA GLY A 307 19.39 -1.38 -1.38
C GLY A 307 18.29 -0.83 -2.30
N ALA A 308 17.33 -0.06 -1.78
CA ALA A 308 16.22 0.47 -2.57
C ALA A 308 16.51 1.83 -3.23
N PHE A 309 17.40 2.65 -2.66
CA PHE A 309 17.66 4.01 -3.17
C PHE A 309 19.11 4.23 -3.61
N TRP A 310 19.99 3.26 -3.37
CA TRP A 310 21.34 3.26 -3.91
C TRP A 310 21.28 2.74 -5.34
N ASP A 311 21.21 3.67 -6.29
CA ASP A 311 21.43 3.41 -7.71
C ASP A 311 22.87 3.83 -8.05
N PRO A 312 23.87 2.91 -7.91
CA PRO A 312 25.23 3.25 -8.24
C PRO A 312 25.30 3.54 -9.73
N VAL A 313 25.85 4.70 -10.10
CA VAL A 313 26.07 5.07 -11.50
C VAL A 313 26.82 3.93 -12.18
N GLY A 314 26.13 3.22 -13.07
CA GLY A 314 26.69 2.08 -13.77
C GLY A 314 27.90 2.47 -14.63
N GLU A 315 28.76 1.51 -14.93
CA GLU A 315 29.85 1.77 -15.88
C GLU A 315 29.29 2.11 -17.26
N ARG A 316 29.90 3.14 -17.88
CA ARG A 316 29.50 3.65 -19.19
C ARG A 316 29.59 2.53 -20.23
N LYS A 317 28.45 1.96 -20.62
CA LYS A 317 28.38 0.94 -21.67
C LYS A 317 28.80 1.58 -23.01
N PRO A 318 29.59 0.89 -23.86
CA PRO A 318 29.99 1.40 -25.16
C PRO A 318 28.76 1.58 -26.07
N GLY A 319 28.40 2.86 -26.25
CA GLY A 319 27.59 3.48 -27.32
C GLY A 319 26.54 2.65 -28.05
N ARG A 320 25.27 2.89 -27.70
CA ARG A 320 24.16 2.90 -28.67
C ARG A 320 23.27 4.10 -28.34
N VAL A 321 22.99 4.95 -29.33
CA VAL A 321 21.99 6.00 -29.22
C VAL A 321 20.62 5.33 -29.31
N VAL A 322 19.81 5.46 -28.27
CA VAL A 322 18.43 5.01 -28.23
C VAL A 322 17.57 6.27 -28.19
N VAL A 323 16.65 6.41 -29.13
CA VAL A 323 15.62 7.45 -29.07
C VAL A 323 14.52 6.90 -28.17
N ASP A 324 14.37 7.48 -27.00
CA ASP A 324 13.40 7.09 -25.98
C ASP A 324 12.32 8.16 -25.83
N GLU A 325 11.18 7.81 -25.24
CA GLU A 325 10.10 8.75 -24.97
C GLU A 325 10.52 9.75 -23.91
N ALA A 326 10.10 11.02 -24.05
CA ALA A 326 10.52 12.15 -23.21
C ALA A 326 10.19 12.03 -21.70
N ARG A 327 9.59 10.93 -21.25
CA ARG A 327 9.20 10.66 -19.85
C ARG A 327 9.75 9.34 -19.28
N SER A 328 10.72 8.74 -19.96
CA SER A 328 11.43 7.58 -19.45
C SER A 328 12.24 7.93 -18.19
N ASP A 329 11.99 7.23 -17.08
CA ASP A 329 12.76 7.36 -15.83
C ASP A 329 14.21 6.85 -15.97
N TRP A 330 14.54 6.23 -17.12
CA TRP A 330 15.87 5.70 -17.40
C TRP A 330 16.92 6.80 -17.64
N GLU A 331 16.50 7.97 -18.11
CA GLU A 331 17.36 9.16 -18.23
C GLU A 331 16.58 10.42 -17.80
N PRO A 332 16.85 10.99 -16.61
CA PRO A 332 16.18 12.21 -16.16
C PRO A 332 16.66 13.40 -16.99
N THR A 333 16.03 13.63 -18.14
CA THR A 333 16.29 14.74 -19.08
C THR A 333 15.87 16.11 -18.54
N GLU A 334 15.31 16.17 -17.32
CA GLU A 334 14.87 17.40 -16.65
C GLU A 334 15.87 17.96 -15.62
N LYS A 335 17.05 17.36 -15.43
CA LYS A 335 18.12 17.94 -14.61
C LYS A 335 19.14 18.65 -15.51
N PRO A 336 19.43 19.95 -15.28
CA PRO A 336 20.37 20.71 -16.11
C PRO A 336 21.80 20.18 -16.08
#